data_AF-A0A9R0YNA7-F1
#
_entry.id   AF-A0A9R0YNA7-F1
#
_cell.length_a   1.000
_cell.length_b   1.000
_cell.length_c   1.000
_cell.angle_alpha   90.00
_cell.angle_beta   90.00
_cell.angle_gamma   90.00
#
_symmetry.space_group_name_H-M   'P 1'
#
loop_
_entity.id
_entity.type
_entity.pdbx_description
1 polymer ?
#
loop_
_entity_poly.entity_id
_entity_poly.type
_entity_poly.pdbx_seq_one_letter_code
_entity_poly.pdbx_strand_id
1 'polypeptide(L)'
;MAFLTSVCIYAGSFFAIPLFRWLLLRKTNNDIARRNKAREERAQELLSPEPSLRRKLLSARDMAQRKVITPGEIVYTTEKDLLDQEYEVREWERRFKKLESD
;
A
#
# COMPACT_ATOMS: atom_id res chain seq x y z
N MET A 1 46.68 -26.90 31.45
CA MET A 1 46.75 -25.56 30.83
C MET A 1 45.56 -25.28 29.90
N ALA A 2 45.21 -26.15 28.95
CA ALA A 2 44.11 -25.92 28.00
C ALA A 2 42.69 -25.81 28.61
N PHE A 3 42.36 -26.58 29.65
CA PHE A 3 41.04 -26.53 30.29
C PHE A 3 40.78 -25.21 31.05
N LEU A 4 41.81 -24.65 31.67
CA LEU A 4 41.68 -23.38 32.41
C LEU A 4 41.41 -22.21 31.45
N THR A 5 42.05 -22.22 30.27
CA THR A 5 41.83 -21.19 29.25
C THR A 5 40.42 -21.25 28.65
N SER A 6 39.84 -22.44 28.46
CA SER A 6 38.48 -22.58 27.94
C SER A 6 37.42 -22.01 28.88
N VAL A 7 37.57 -22.24 30.19
CA VAL A 7 36.63 -21.72 31.20
C VAL A 7 36.69 -20.18 31.29
N CYS A 8 37.87 -19.58 31.19
CA CYS A 8 38.01 -18.12 31.20
C CYS A 8 37.39 -17.47 29.96
N ILE A 9 37.57 -18.04 28.76
CA ILE A 9 36.96 -17.54 27.52
C ILE A 9 35.43 -17.66 27.61
N TYR A 10 34.93 -18.78 28.15
CA TYR A 10 33.50 -18.98 28.36
C TYR A 10 32.93 -17.94 29.35
N ALA A 11 33.58 -17.77 30.50
CA ALA A 11 33.16 -16.80 31.51
C ALA A 11 33.16 -15.36 30.95
N GLY A 12 34.18 -14.96 30.19
CA GLY A 12 34.21 -13.66 29.51
C GLY A 12 33.07 -13.50 28.49
N SER A 13 32.83 -14.54 27.68
CA SER A 13 31.78 -14.54 26.65
C SER A 13 30.38 -14.48 27.26
N PHE A 14 30.17 -15.12 28.41
CA PHE A 14 28.90 -15.12 29.14
C PHE A 14 28.42 -13.70 29.48
N PHE A 15 29.35 -12.78 29.77
CA PHE A 15 29.01 -11.37 30.03
C PHE A 15 29.12 -10.48 28.79
N ALA A 16 30.13 -10.71 27.94
CA ALA A 16 30.38 -9.87 26.78
C ALA A 16 29.25 -9.95 25.74
N ILE A 17 28.71 -11.14 25.48
CA ILE A 17 27.66 -11.33 24.47
C ILE A 17 26.36 -10.61 24.88
N PRO A 18 25.81 -10.81 26.10
CA PRO A 18 24.63 -10.05 26.53
C PRO A 18 24.86 -8.54 26.56
N LEU A 19 26.04 -8.07 26.98
CA LEU A 19 26.36 -6.64 27.03
C LEU A 19 26.36 -6.02 25.63
N PHE A 20 27.05 -6.64 24.68
CA PHE A 20 27.09 -6.16 23.31
C PHE A 20 25.71 -6.20 22.65
N ARG A 21 24.97 -7.29 22.85
CA ARG A 21 23.58 -7.41 22.39
C ARG A 21 22.70 -6.30 22.97
N TRP A 22 22.82 -6.01 24.25
CA TRP A 22 22.04 -4.95 24.90
C TRP A 22 22.34 -3.58 24.30
N LEU A 23 23.61 -3.27 24.02
CA LEU A 23 24.01 -2.02 23.36
C LEU A 23 23.38 -1.88 21.97
N LEU A 24 23.43 -2.94 21.15
CA LEU A 24 22.83 -2.94 19.82
C LEU A 24 21.31 -2.79 19.88
N LEU A 25 20.64 -3.56 20.73
CA LEU A 25 19.19 -3.49 20.91
C LEU A 25 18.75 -2.11 21.40
N ARG A 26 19.50 -1.49 22.31
CA ARG A 26 19.20 -0.12 22.77
C ARG A 26 19.26 0.88 21.62
N LYS A 27 20.27 0.80 20.74
CA LYS A 27 20.35 1.64 19.54
C LYS A 27 19.16 1.41 18.60
N THR A 28 18.87 0.14 18.28
CA THR A 28 17.76 -0.22 17.40
C THR A 28 16.42 0.26 17.95
N ASN A 29 16.18 0.10 19.26
CA ASN A 29 14.96 0.55 19.91
C ASN A 29 14.82 2.08 19.87
N ASN A 30 15.91 2.82 20.06
CA ASN A 30 15.89 4.28 19.91
C ASN A 30 15.55 4.72 18.47
N ASP A 31 16.09 4.03 17.47
CA ASP A 31 15.79 4.30 16.06
C ASP A 31 14.33 3.97 15.71
N ILE A 32 13.76 2.91 16.31
CA ILE A 32 12.34 2.58 16.20
C ILE A 32 11.49 3.66 16.87
N ALA A 33 11.84 4.06 18.09
CA ALA A 33 11.11 5.09 18.84
C ALA A 33 11.07 6.42 18.06
N ARG A 34 12.20 6.84 17.48
CA ARG A 34 12.27 8.06 16.64
C ARG A 34 11.30 7.99 15.46
N ARG A 35 11.26 6.86 14.74
CA ARG A 35 10.35 6.67 13.60
C ARG A 35 8.89 6.58 14.02
N ASN A 36 8.60 5.92 15.14
CA ASN A 36 7.25 5.81 15.66
C ASN A 36 6.72 7.17 16.09
N LYS A 37 7.53 8.00 16.76
CA LYS A 37 7.18 9.38 17.08
C LYS A 37 6.84 10.20 15.84
N ALA A 38 7.67 10.12 14.80
CA ALA A 38 7.38 10.80 13.54
C ALA A 38 6.05 10.32 12.90
N ARG A 39 5.76 9.01 12.95
CA ARG A 39 4.48 8.47 12.45
C ARG A 39 3.29 8.93 13.29
N GLU A 40 3.46 9.03 14.61
CA GLU A 40 2.46 9.51 15.54
C GLU A 40 2.14 10.99 15.30
N GLU A 41 3.16 11.84 15.14
CA GLU A 41 2.99 13.26 14.78
C GLU A 41 2.21 13.41 13.48
N ARG A 42 2.54 12.62 12.44
CA ARG A 42 1.78 12.60 11.18
C ARG A 42 0.34 12.10 11.34
N ALA A 43 0.12 11.10 12.20
CA ALA A 43 -1.23 10.61 12.48
C ALA A 43 -2.06 11.68 13.20
N GLN A 44 -1.45 12.46 14.09
CA GLN A 44 -2.10 13.59 14.76
C GLN A 44 -2.45 14.70 13.76
N GLU A 45 -1.56 15.04 12.81
CA GLU A 45 -1.86 15.97 11.70
C GLU A 45 -3.09 15.54 10.88
N LEU A 46 -3.32 14.23 10.73
CA LEU A 46 -4.49 13.69 10.01
C LEU A 46 -5.79 13.77 10.80
N LEU A 47 -5.77 13.91 12.13
CA LEU A 47 -6.98 14.07 12.96
C LEU A 47 -7.61 15.46 12.78
N SER A 48 -6.79 16.48 12.56
CA SER A 48 -7.24 17.85 12.26
C SER A 48 -6.63 18.34 10.94
N PRO A 49 -7.03 17.77 9.79
CA PRO A 49 -6.37 18.02 8.53
C PRO A 49 -6.65 19.45 8.03
N GLU A 50 -5.60 20.10 7.56
CA GLU A 50 -5.69 21.37 6.82
C GLU A 50 -6.61 21.20 5.58
N PRO A 51 -7.38 22.22 5.17
CA PRO A 51 -8.39 22.09 4.11
C PRO A 51 -7.90 21.46 2.81
N SER A 52 -6.65 21.70 2.39
CA SER A 52 -6.10 21.09 1.18
C SER A 52 -5.85 19.58 1.35
N LEU A 53 -5.38 19.15 2.53
CA LEU A 53 -5.17 17.75 2.86
C LEU A 53 -6.50 17.00 2.96
N ARG A 54 -7.51 17.61 3.61
CA ARG A 54 -8.87 17.04 3.68
C ARG A 54 -9.44 16.77 2.29
N ARG A 55 -9.27 17.70 1.34
CA ARG A 55 -9.73 17.52 -0.04
C ARG A 55 -9.05 16.34 -0.73
N LYS A 56 -7.73 16.19 -0.57
CA LYS A 56 -6.99 15.05 -1.11
C LYS A 56 -7.43 13.72 -0.51
N LEU A 57 -7.67 13.67 0.80
CA LEU A 57 -8.15 12.47 1.48
C LEU A 57 -9.56 12.05 1.00
N LEU A 58 -10.47 13.02 0.82
CA LEU A 58 -11.79 12.74 0.26
C LEU A 58 -11.71 12.22 -1.17
N SER A 59 -10.90 12.86 -2.04
CA SER A 59 -10.69 12.39 -3.40
C SER A 59 -10.09 10.98 -3.45
N ALA A 60 -9.09 10.69 -2.60
CA ALA A 60 -8.50 9.36 -2.52
C ALA A 60 -9.51 8.31 -2.04
N ARG A 61 -10.37 8.65 -1.08
CA ARG A 61 -11.45 7.76 -0.62
C ARG A 61 -12.43 7.47 -1.75
N ASP A 62 -12.84 8.48 -2.51
CA ASP A 62 -13.78 8.33 -3.61
C ASP A 62 -13.14 7.52 -4.76
N MET A 63 -11.84 7.67 -5.02
CA MET A 63 -11.09 6.84 -5.98
C MET A 63 -10.86 5.40 -5.51
N ALA A 64 -10.76 5.18 -4.19
CA ALA A 64 -10.61 3.84 -3.62
C ALA A 64 -11.92 3.04 -3.66
N GLN A 65 -13.07 3.69 -3.86
CA GLN A 65 -14.32 3.00 -4.10
C GLN A 65 -14.20 2.22 -5.41
N ARG A 66 -14.25 0.89 -5.31
CA ARG A 66 -14.26 0.02 -6.48
C ARG A 66 -15.54 0.25 -7.26
N LYS A 67 -15.42 0.80 -8.47
CA LYS A 67 -16.49 0.75 -9.46
C LYS A 67 -16.47 -0.65 -10.08
N VAL A 68 -17.43 -1.49 -9.70
CA VAL A 68 -17.66 -2.77 -10.38
C VAL A 68 -18.36 -2.44 -11.69
N ILE A 69 -17.61 -2.45 -12.79
CA ILE A 69 -18.16 -2.24 -14.13
C ILE A 69 -18.60 -3.61 -14.64
N THR A 70 -19.89 -3.76 -14.93
CA THR A 70 -20.44 -5.01 -15.49
C THR A 70 -20.30 -5.03 -17.01
N PRO A 71 -20.21 -6.20 -17.68
CA PRO A 71 -20.04 -6.28 -19.13
C PRO A 71 -21.11 -5.53 -19.94
N GLY A 72 -22.33 -5.34 -19.41
CA GLY A 72 -23.40 -4.57 -20.06
C GLY A 72 -23.18 -3.06 -20.05
N GLU A 73 -22.22 -2.56 -19.30
CA GLU A 73 -21.89 -1.13 -19.16
C GLU A 73 -20.64 -0.74 -19.98
N ILE A 74 -20.05 -1.70 -20.72
CA ILE A 74 -18.77 -1.55 -21.41
C ILE A 74 -19.01 -1.59 -22.93
N VAL A 75 -18.86 -0.45 -23.60
CA VAL A 75 -18.92 -0.37 -25.07
C VAL A 75 -17.62 -0.86 -25.70
N TYR A 76 -16.49 -0.57 -25.05
CA TYR A 76 -15.17 -0.99 -25.51
C TYR A 76 -14.44 -1.74 -24.40
N THR A 77 -14.04 -2.98 -24.68
CA THR A 77 -13.30 -3.86 -23.77
C THR A 77 -11.99 -4.31 -24.41
N THR A 78 -10.97 -4.48 -23.58
CA THR A 78 -9.68 -5.05 -24.02
C THR A 78 -9.73 -6.56 -24.23
N GLU A 79 -10.81 -7.22 -23.82
CA GLU A 79 -11.00 -8.67 -23.95
C GLU A 79 -11.46 -9.10 -25.34
N LYS A 80 -12.07 -8.19 -26.11
CA LYS A 80 -12.53 -8.42 -27.48
C LYS A 80 -11.58 -7.74 -28.48
N ASP A 81 -11.51 -8.25 -29.70
CA ASP A 81 -10.79 -7.60 -30.78
C ASP A 81 -11.47 -6.27 -31.19
N LEU A 82 -10.70 -5.30 -31.69
CA LEU A 82 -11.22 -3.98 -32.06
C LEU A 82 -12.18 -4.03 -33.24
N LEU A 83 -11.94 -4.90 -34.23
CA LEU A 83 -12.78 -4.98 -35.43
C LEU A 83 -14.17 -5.53 -35.11
N ASP A 84 -14.24 -6.52 -34.23
CA ASP A 84 -15.50 -7.11 -33.77
C ASP A 84 -16.32 -6.09 -32.97
N GLN A 85 -15.67 -5.27 -32.14
CA GLN A 85 -16.33 -4.22 -31.36
C GLN A 85 -16.90 -3.09 -32.24
N GLU A 86 -16.16 -2.63 -33.24
CA GLU A 86 -16.65 -1.61 -34.18
C GLU A 86 -17.83 -2.09 -35.03
N TYR A 87 -17.89 -3.40 -35.32
CA TYR A 87 -19.02 -3.99 -36.00
C TYR A 87 -20.29 -3.99 -35.12
N GLU A 88 -20.18 -4.46 -33.87
CA GLU A 88 -21.30 -4.46 -32.90
C GLU A 88 -21.86 -3.04 -32.68
N VAL A 89 -21.00 -2.02 -32.55
CA VAL A 89 -21.41 -0.62 -32.36
C VAL A 89 -22.18 -0.07 -33.58
N ARG A 90 -21.70 -0.32 -34.80
CA ARG A 90 -22.37 0.16 -36.03
C ARG A 90 -23.72 -0.53 -36.25
N GLU A 91 -23.82 -1.80 -35.89
CA GLU A 91 -25.08 -2.54 -35.98
C GLU A 91 -26.12 -2.02 -34.97
N TRP A 92 -25.68 -1.74 -33.74
CA TRP A 92 -26.49 -1.09 -32.72
C TRP A 92 -26.99 0.30 -33.14
N GLU A 93 -26.12 1.17 -33.68
CA GLU A 93 -26.52 2.50 -34.17
C GLU A 93 -27.57 2.41 -35.29
N ARG A 94 -27.43 1.44 -36.19
CA ARG A 94 -28.40 1.22 -37.27
C ARG A 94 -29.77 0.84 -36.73
N ARG A 95 -29.82 -0.02 -35.69
CA ARG A 95 -31.06 -0.40 -35.01
C ARG A 95 -31.67 0.76 -34.25
N PHE A 96 -30.85 1.56 -33.57
CA PHE A 96 -31.30 2.73 -32.83
C PHE A 96 -31.96 3.77 -33.75
N LYS A 97 -31.31 4.13 -34.87
CA LYS A 97 -31.87 5.06 -35.87
C LYS A 97 -33.18 4.58 -36.47
N LYS A 98 -33.37 3.26 -36.59
CA LYS A 98 -34.61 2.68 -37.09
C LYS A 98 -35.76 2.81 -36.09
N LEU A 99 -35.47 2.68 -34.78
CA LEU A 99 -36.44 2.87 -33.70
C LEU A 99 -36.84 4.34 -33.49
N GLU A 100 -35.97 5.29 -33.86
CA GLU A 100 -36.24 6.73 -33.79
C GLU A 100 -37.04 7.26 -35.01
N SER A 101 -37.08 6.45 -36.08
CA SER A 101 -37.74 6.74 -37.35
C SER A 101 -39.18 6.21 -37.44
N ASP A 102 -39.59 5.36 -36.51
CA ASP A 102 -40.95 4.79 -36.37
C ASP A 102 -41.73 5.51 -35.26
#